data_AF-A0A9E2P0M1-F1
#
_entry.id   AF-A0A9E2P0M1-F1
#
_cell.length_a   1.000
_cell.length_b   1.000
_cell.length_c   1.000
_cell.angle_alpha   90.00
_cell.angle_beta   90.00
_cell.angle_gamma   90.00
#
_symmetry.space_group_name_H-M   'P 1'
#
loop_
_entity.id
_entity.type
_entity.pdbx_description
1 polymer ?
#
loop_
_entity_poly.entity_id
_entity_poly.type
_entity_poly.pdbx_seq_one_letter_code
_entity_poly.pdbx_strand_id
1 'polypeptide(L)'
;TTFVEYVLAEALCPVENGDISESTFAQNVVNIRYRDGKINGYTSRLHYISDWINNGVRNGFLEDITARESRDTQKLNLNYMSTHPQEYKQLANSPENVATMKRIEESLNGQTVHYLPEDKVPYNGLSWIKNGDIIAITTNTPGLDIAHMGIAFYADGKLTLIHASSKEGKVVASTTTLTQMLQDNDKWTGIRVLRMKK
;
A
#
# COMPACT_ATOMS: atom_id res chain seq x y z
N THR A 1 3.38 -3.98 4.89
CA THR A 1 2.15 -3.20 5.17
C THR A 1 2.11 -2.62 6.57
N THR A 2 2.15 -3.43 7.65
CA THR A 2 2.00 -2.92 9.03
C THR A 2 2.94 -1.78 9.42
N PHE A 3 4.20 -1.82 8.98
CA PHE A 3 5.14 -0.71 9.14
C PHE A 3 4.58 0.63 8.62
N VAL A 4 4.09 0.64 7.38
CA VAL A 4 3.50 1.83 6.75
C VAL A 4 2.23 2.27 7.48
N GLU A 5 1.38 1.33 7.90
CA GLU A 5 0.18 1.65 8.68
C GLU A 5 0.50 2.35 9.99
N TYR A 6 1.54 1.90 10.71
CA TYR A 6 1.95 2.52 11.97
C TYR A 6 2.57 3.90 11.77
N VAL A 7 3.46 4.05 10.78
CA VAL A 7 4.04 5.36 10.44
C VAL A 7 2.94 6.36 10.07
N LEU A 8 1.96 5.94 9.26
CA LEU A 8 0.84 6.79 8.87
C LEU A 8 -0.06 7.12 10.07
N ALA A 9 -0.39 6.13 10.91
CA ALA A 9 -1.23 6.33 12.08
C ALA A 9 -0.62 7.33 13.08
N GLU A 10 0.69 7.21 13.30
CA GLU A 10 1.46 8.10 14.17
C GLU A 10 1.53 9.51 13.57
N ALA A 11 1.86 9.66 12.29
CA ALA A 11 1.94 10.96 11.62
C ALA A 11 0.59 11.71 11.57
N LEU A 12 -0.53 10.98 11.53
CA LEU A 12 -1.87 11.55 11.61
C LEU A 12 -2.25 12.03 13.02
N CYS A 13 -1.56 11.58 14.08
CA CYS A 13 -1.87 12.03 15.43
C CYS A 13 -1.49 13.50 15.62
N PRO A 14 -2.31 14.31 16.32
CA PRO A 14 -1.85 15.57 16.89
C PRO A 14 -0.71 15.29 17.88
N VAL A 15 0.28 16.19 17.90
CA VAL A 15 1.35 16.17 18.90
C VAL A 15 1.03 17.24 19.93
N GLU A 16 0.78 16.82 21.17
CA GLU A 16 0.47 17.72 22.28
C GLU A 16 1.57 17.59 23.33
N ASN A 17 2.24 18.70 23.65
CA ASN A 17 3.38 18.74 24.58
C ASN A 17 4.54 17.78 24.22
N GLY A 18 4.67 17.41 22.94
CA GLY A 18 5.70 16.46 22.47
C GLY A 18 5.26 15.00 22.49
N ASP A 19 4.05 14.70 22.95
CA ASP A 19 3.52 13.34 23.06
C ASP A 19 2.35 13.08 22.10
N ILE A 20 2.14 11.80 21.80
CA ILE A 20 1.02 11.29 21.02
C ILE A 20 0.13 10.44 21.92
N SER A 21 -1.18 10.67 21.86
CA SER A 21 -2.16 9.87 22.58
C SER A 21 -2.23 8.44 22.02
N GLU A 22 -2.02 7.44 22.87
CA GLU A 22 -2.16 6.02 22.52
C GLU A 22 -3.56 5.70 21.97
N SER A 23 -4.61 6.29 22.53
CA SER A 23 -5.99 6.07 22.04
C SER A 23 -6.21 6.66 20.65
N THR A 24 -5.64 7.84 20.38
CA THR A 24 -5.72 8.46 19.04
C THR A 24 -4.93 7.64 18.02
N PHE A 25 -3.73 7.20 18.38
CA PHE A 25 -2.93 6.31 17.56
C PHE A 25 -3.67 5.01 17.24
N ALA A 26 -4.23 4.33 18.25
CA ALA A 26 -5.00 3.10 18.07
C ALA A 26 -6.21 3.32 17.15
N GLN A 27 -6.95 4.42 17.33
CA GLN A 27 -8.07 4.76 16.46
C GLN A 27 -7.63 4.99 15.01
N ASN A 28 -6.51 5.69 14.79
CA ASN A 28 -5.95 5.86 13.45
C ASN A 28 -5.55 4.53 12.83
N VAL A 29 -4.91 3.62 13.59
CA VAL A 29 -4.60 2.25 13.11
C VAL A 29 -5.88 1.54 12.69
N VAL A 30 -6.97 1.65 13.45
CA VAL A 30 -8.26 1.03 13.08
C VAL A 30 -8.82 1.63 11.79
N ASN A 31 -8.83 2.96 11.66
CA ASN A 31 -9.33 3.67 10.47
C ASN A 31 -8.53 3.33 9.21
N ILE A 32 -7.22 3.12 9.36
CA ILE A 32 -6.31 2.77 8.27
C ILE A 32 -6.46 1.30 7.87
N ARG A 33 -6.51 0.39 8.84
CA ARG A 33 -6.39 -1.06 8.62
C ARG A 33 -7.71 -1.74 8.26
N TYR A 34 -8.83 -1.19 8.71
CA TYR A 34 -10.16 -1.78 8.55
C TYR A 34 -11.06 -0.90 7.71
N ARG A 35 -11.90 -1.53 6.89
CA ARG A 35 -12.82 -0.84 5.99
C ARG A 35 -13.75 0.08 6.78
N ASP A 36 -13.71 1.37 6.46
CA ASP A 36 -14.43 2.46 7.14
C ASP A 36 -14.22 2.48 8.67
N GLY A 37 -13.05 2.01 9.14
CA GLY A 37 -12.72 1.94 10.57
C GLY A 37 -13.56 0.94 11.37
N LYS A 38 -14.23 -0.02 10.71
CA LYS A 38 -15.14 -0.98 11.37
C LYS A 38 -14.52 -2.38 11.40
N ILE A 39 -14.17 -2.83 12.60
CA ILE A 39 -13.69 -4.19 12.82
C ILE A 39 -14.89 -5.15 12.82
N ASN A 40 -14.96 -6.02 11.83
CA ASN A 40 -16.00 -7.04 11.70
C ASN A 40 -15.43 -8.32 11.05
N GLY A 41 -14.67 -9.09 11.83
CA GLY A 41 -14.04 -10.33 11.35
C GLY A 41 -12.85 -10.12 10.42
N TYR A 42 -12.27 -11.22 9.92
CA TYR A 42 -11.02 -11.21 9.13
C TYR A 42 -11.12 -10.39 7.84
N THR A 43 -12.26 -10.47 7.15
CA THR A 43 -12.49 -9.84 5.83
C THR A 43 -12.85 -8.35 5.92
N SER A 44 -13.03 -7.82 7.13
CA SER A 44 -13.11 -6.37 7.36
C SER A 44 -11.76 -5.66 7.25
N ARG A 45 -10.65 -6.41 7.42
CA ARG A 45 -9.30 -5.89 7.20
C ARG A 45 -9.05 -5.70 5.71
N LEU A 46 -8.40 -4.60 5.36
CA LEU A 46 -8.09 -4.21 3.98
C LEU A 46 -6.85 -4.97 3.50
N HIS A 47 -7.03 -6.19 3.00
CA HIS A 47 -5.91 -7.06 2.58
C HIS A 47 -5.35 -6.69 1.20
N TYR A 48 -6.21 -6.29 0.26
CA TYR A 48 -5.80 -5.77 -1.04
C TYR A 48 -5.46 -4.29 -0.92
N ILE A 49 -4.28 -3.90 -1.40
CA ILE A 49 -3.79 -2.54 -1.19
C ILE A 49 -4.59 -1.52 -2.01
N SER A 50 -5.16 -1.89 -3.15
CA SER A 50 -6.10 -1.01 -3.86
C SER A 50 -7.35 -0.72 -3.03
N ASP A 51 -7.87 -1.68 -2.26
CA ASP A 51 -8.97 -1.43 -1.33
C ASP A 51 -8.52 -0.57 -0.15
N TRP A 52 -7.30 -0.80 0.36
CA TRP A 52 -6.68 0.03 1.38
C TRP A 52 -6.53 1.50 0.94
N ILE A 53 -6.09 1.72 -0.30
CA ILE A 53 -5.99 3.05 -0.92
C ILE A 53 -7.38 3.67 -1.05
N ASN A 54 -8.34 2.94 -1.61
CA ASN A 54 -9.72 3.40 -1.77
C ASN A 54 -10.33 3.83 -0.43
N ASN A 55 -10.07 3.07 0.64
CA ASN A 55 -10.49 3.41 1.99
C ASN A 55 -9.86 4.72 2.48
N GLY A 56 -8.55 4.89 2.32
CA GLY A 56 -7.87 6.11 2.78
C GLY A 56 -8.23 7.37 2.00
N VAL A 57 -8.45 7.25 0.68
CA VAL A 57 -8.92 8.35 -0.14
C VAL A 57 -10.37 8.71 0.21
N ARG A 58 -11.27 7.71 0.31
CA ARG A 58 -12.68 7.93 0.67
C ARG A 58 -12.84 8.58 2.05
N ASN A 59 -12.02 8.16 3.02
CA ASN A 59 -12.06 8.69 4.38
C ASN A 59 -11.12 9.89 4.60
N GLY A 60 -10.52 10.42 3.52
CA GLY A 60 -9.87 11.72 3.51
C GLY A 60 -8.46 11.80 4.12
N PHE A 61 -7.83 10.68 4.48
CA PHE A 61 -6.49 10.67 5.08
C PHE A 61 -5.36 10.31 4.10
N LEU A 62 -5.70 9.99 2.84
CA LEU A 62 -4.75 9.82 1.74
C LEU A 62 -5.18 10.60 0.49
N GLU A 63 -4.18 11.04 -0.28
CA GLU A 63 -4.32 11.49 -1.67
C GLU A 63 -3.57 10.53 -2.60
N ASP A 64 -4.18 10.16 -3.74
CA ASP A 64 -3.51 9.40 -4.80
C ASP A 64 -2.76 10.36 -5.74
N ILE A 65 -1.45 10.46 -5.56
CA ILE A 65 -0.58 11.35 -6.35
C ILE A 65 -0.43 10.81 -7.77
N THR A 66 -0.34 9.50 -7.94
CA THR A 66 -0.27 8.88 -9.27
C THR A 66 -1.50 9.16 -10.12
N ALA A 67 -2.70 9.22 -9.53
CA ALA A 67 -3.93 9.61 -10.23
C ALA A 67 -3.90 11.04 -10.77
N ARG A 68 -3.12 11.94 -10.15
CA ARG A 68 -2.97 13.32 -10.60
C ARG A 68 -1.85 13.50 -11.62
N GLU A 69 -0.74 12.79 -11.42
CA GLU A 69 0.53 13.10 -12.11
C GLU A 69 0.88 12.11 -13.24
N SER A 70 0.40 10.86 -13.17
CA SER A 70 0.66 9.84 -14.20
C SER A 70 -0.51 9.70 -15.17
N ARG A 71 -0.20 9.50 -16.45
CA ARG A 71 -1.21 9.18 -17.48
C ARG A 71 -1.40 7.69 -17.70
N ASP A 72 -0.45 6.88 -17.23
CA ASP A 72 -0.51 5.43 -17.38
C ASP A 72 -1.50 4.83 -16.40
N THR A 73 -2.28 3.88 -16.89
CA THR A 73 -3.33 3.23 -16.11
C THR A 73 -3.27 1.71 -16.31
N GLN A 74 -3.78 1.00 -15.33
CA GLN A 74 -4.00 -0.44 -15.39
C GLN A 74 -5.38 -0.79 -14.85
N LYS A 75 -5.96 -1.88 -15.34
CA LYS A 75 -7.21 -2.43 -14.80
C LYS A 75 -6.90 -3.44 -13.71
N LEU A 76 -7.59 -3.32 -12.59
CA LEU A 76 -7.49 -4.30 -11.51
C LEU A 76 -8.11 -5.64 -11.93
N ASN A 77 -7.39 -6.72 -11.65
CA ASN A 77 -7.84 -8.09 -11.83
C ASN A 77 -7.33 -8.95 -10.66
N LEU A 78 -8.15 -9.02 -9.62
CA LEU A 78 -7.88 -9.59 -8.31
C LEU A 78 -8.69 -10.87 -8.15
N ASN A 79 -8.01 -11.92 -7.70
CA ASN A 79 -8.64 -13.17 -7.30
C ASN A 79 -7.72 -14.02 -6.39
N TYR A 80 -6.53 -13.51 -6.03
CA TYR A 80 -5.50 -14.32 -5.39
C TYR A 80 -5.97 -14.98 -4.08
N MET A 81 -6.57 -14.21 -3.16
CA MET A 81 -6.93 -14.74 -1.85
C MET A 81 -8.07 -15.77 -1.94
N SER A 82 -9.10 -15.52 -2.75
CA SER A 82 -10.22 -16.47 -2.91
C SER A 82 -9.83 -17.73 -3.69
N THR A 83 -8.82 -17.67 -4.57
CA THR A 83 -8.31 -18.82 -5.33
C THR A 83 -7.20 -19.59 -4.61
N HIS A 84 -6.53 -18.98 -3.62
CA HIS A 84 -5.48 -19.61 -2.80
C HIS A 84 -5.86 -19.63 -1.30
N PRO A 85 -7.05 -20.11 -0.90
CA PRO A 85 -7.51 -20.01 0.49
C PRO A 85 -6.63 -20.78 1.48
N GLN A 86 -5.92 -21.81 1.02
CA GLN A 86 -5.03 -22.63 1.86
C GLN A 86 -3.78 -21.87 2.34
N GLU A 87 -3.40 -20.76 1.70
CA GLU A 87 -2.28 -19.91 2.14
C GLU A 87 -2.65 -19.05 3.36
N TYR A 88 -3.94 -18.97 3.71
CA TYR A 88 -4.45 -18.08 4.75
C TYR A 88 -5.23 -18.85 5.81
N LYS A 89 -4.75 -18.85 7.06
CA LYS A 89 -5.37 -19.57 8.18
C LYS A 89 -6.87 -19.26 8.34
N GLN A 90 -7.26 -18.01 8.15
CA GLN A 90 -8.64 -17.53 8.29
C GLN A 90 -9.52 -17.86 7.08
N LEU A 91 -8.96 -18.33 5.97
CA LEU A 91 -9.70 -18.72 4.75
C LEU A 91 -9.74 -20.24 4.55
N ALA A 92 -8.65 -20.95 4.89
CA ALA A 92 -8.46 -22.37 4.58
C ALA A 92 -9.64 -23.27 4.98
N ASN A 93 -10.30 -22.95 6.11
CA ASN A 93 -11.44 -23.68 6.65
C ASN A 93 -12.70 -22.81 6.80
N SER A 94 -12.83 -21.71 6.06
CA SER A 94 -13.98 -20.81 6.13
C SER A 94 -14.51 -20.46 4.74
N PRO A 95 -15.46 -21.27 4.20
CA PRO A 95 -16.13 -20.97 2.93
C PRO A 95 -16.81 -19.60 2.92
N GLU A 96 -17.31 -19.14 4.08
CA GLU A 96 -17.92 -17.82 4.25
C GLU A 96 -16.90 -16.67 4.05
N ASN A 97 -15.71 -16.79 4.65
CA ASN A 97 -14.67 -15.78 4.46
C ASN A 97 -14.16 -15.79 3.00
N VAL A 98 -14.03 -16.96 2.38
CA VAL A 98 -13.66 -17.08 0.96
C VAL A 98 -14.70 -16.40 0.06
N ALA A 99 -15.99 -16.68 0.27
CA ALA A 99 -17.08 -16.05 -0.47
C ALA A 99 -17.13 -14.52 -0.26
N THR A 100 -16.77 -14.05 0.93
CA THR A 100 -16.69 -12.61 1.21
C THR A 100 -15.48 -11.96 0.53
N MET A 101 -14.31 -12.59 0.56
CA MET A 101 -13.13 -12.12 -0.18
C MET A 101 -13.38 -12.09 -1.68
N LYS A 102 -14.04 -13.11 -2.24
CA LYS A 102 -14.41 -13.14 -3.65
C LYS A 102 -15.31 -11.96 -4.05
N ARG A 103 -16.30 -11.61 -3.23
CA ARG A 103 -17.15 -10.43 -3.48
C ARG A 103 -16.37 -9.12 -3.40
N ILE A 104 -15.39 -9.03 -2.49
CA ILE A 104 -14.50 -7.87 -2.39
C ILE A 104 -13.65 -7.76 -3.66
N GLU A 105 -13.01 -8.85 -4.08
CA GLU A 105 -12.23 -8.94 -5.33
C GLU A 105 -13.09 -8.52 -6.54
N GLU A 106 -14.29 -9.08 -6.70
CA GLU A 106 -15.23 -8.72 -7.77
C GLU A 106 -15.60 -7.22 -7.76
N SER A 107 -15.75 -6.61 -6.58
CA SER A 107 -16.06 -5.18 -6.47
C SER A 107 -14.90 -4.25 -6.86
N LEU A 108 -13.67 -4.76 -6.77
CA LEU A 108 -12.45 -4.04 -7.16
C LEU A 108 -12.11 -4.26 -8.64
N ASN A 109 -12.49 -5.40 -9.19
CA ASN A 109 -12.15 -5.79 -10.55
C ASN A 109 -12.75 -4.86 -11.60
N GLY A 110 -11.97 -4.59 -12.65
CA GLY A 110 -12.34 -3.69 -13.73
C GLY A 110 -12.17 -2.21 -13.40
N GLN A 111 -11.90 -1.83 -12.14
CA GLN A 111 -11.51 -0.47 -11.80
C GLN A 111 -10.19 -0.12 -12.51
N THR A 112 -10.15 1.05 -13.15
CA THR A 112 -8.95 1.60 -13.75
C THR A 112 -8.23 2.44 -12.70
N VAL A 113 -6.97 2.11 -12.41
CA VAL A 113 -6.13 2.86 -11.48
C VAL A 113 -4.91 3.41 -12.21
N HIS A 114 -4.49 4.60 -11.82
CA HIS A 114 -3.25 5.19 -12.32
C HIS A 114 -2.06 4.58 -11.57
N TYR A 115 -0.96 4.41 -12.29
CA TYR A 115 0.32 3.98 -11.75
C TYR A 115 1.46 4.60 -12.57
N LEU A 116 2.68 4.52 -12.08
CA LEU A 116 3.87 4.88 -12.82
C LEU A 116 4.63 3.60 -13.20
N PRO A 117 4.65 3.21 -14.49
CA PRO A 117 5.44 2.09 -14.99
C PRO A 117 6.90 2.16 -14.55
N GLU A 118 7.51 1.00 -14.27
CA GLU A 118 8.88 0.93 -13.76
C GLU A 118 9.93 1.62 -14.64
N ASP A 119 9.77 1.52 -15.97
CA ASP A 119 10.65 2.14 -16.97
C ASP A 119 10.55 3.67 -16.97
N LYS A 120 9.51 4.22 -16.34
CA LYS A 120 9.27 5.66 -16.16
C LYS A 120 9.65 6.16 -14.77
N VAL A 121 10.20 5.31 -13.90
CA VAL A 121 10.73 5.71 -12.58
C VAL A 121 12.22 6.04 -12.72
N PRO A 122 12.63 7.31 -12.81
CA PRO A 122 14.05 7.66 -12.92
C PRO A 122 14.78 7.46 -11.59
N TYR A 123 16.11 7.28 -11.66
CA TYR A 123 16.99 7.05 -10.52
C TYR A 123 16.88 8.14 -9.42
N ASN A 124 16.71 9.40 -9.83
CA ASN A 124 16.53 10.55 -8.93
C ASN A 124 15.05 10.84 -8.62
N GLY A 125 14.13 9.92 -8.94
CA GLY A 125 12.69 10.14 -8.81
C GLY A 125 12.16 11.31 -9.63
N LEU A 126 10.89 11.65 -9.39
CA LEU A 126 10.18 12.73 -10.08
C LEU A 126 9.85 13.84 -9.10
N SER A 127 9.76 15.08 -9.58
CA SER A 127 9.54 16.26 -8.73
C SER A 127 8.25 16.20 -7.91
N TRP A 128 7.26 15.43 -8.34
CA TRP A 128 6.00 15.23 -7.63
C TRP A 128 6.03 14.11 -6.58
N ILE A 129 7.06 13.26 -6.58
CA ILE A 129 7.35 12.29 -5.52
C ILE A 129 8.17 12.99 -4.44
N LYS A 130 7.73 12.92 -3.19
CA LYS A 130 8.31 13.64 -2.06
C LYS A 130 8.73 12.66 -0.96
N ASN A 131 9.68 13.10 -0.12
CA ASN A 131 9.98 12.41 1.14
C ASN A 131 8.70 12.21 1.95
N GLY A 132 8.50 10.99 2.45
CA GLY A 132 7.32 10.64 3.23
C GLY A 132 6.14 10.15 2.40
N ASP A 133 6.18 10.24 1.06
CA ASP A 133 5.16 9.59 0.23
C ASP A 133 5.18 8.08 0.43
N ILE A 134 3.99 7.48 0.48
CA ILE A 134 3.83 6.04 0.53
C ILE A 134 3.95 5.52 -0.90
N ILE A 135 4.84 4.55 -1.09
CA ILE A 135 5.05 3.86 -2.35
C ILE A 135 4.45 2.47 -2.25
N ALA A 136 3.53 2.14 -3.15
CA ALA A 136 2.97 0.81 -3.32
C ALA A 136 3.46 0.24 -4.65
N ILE A 137 4.24 -0.85 -4.60
CA ILE A 137 4.88 -1.44 -5.78
C ILE A 137 3.89 -2.38 -6.46
N THR A 138 3.52 -2.05 -7.70
CA THR A 138 2.58 -2.84 -8.51
C THR A 138 3.23 -4.13 -9.00
N THR A 139 2.42 -5.16 -9.25
CA THR A 139 2.91 -6.48 -9.66
C THR A 139 2.16 -7.06 -10.85
N ASN A 140 2.84 -7.90 -11.63
CA ASN A 140 2.23 -8.75 -12.66
C ASN A 140 1.83 -10.14 -12.13
N THR A 141 1.98 -10.40 -10.82
CA THR A 141 1.56 -11.67 -10.22
C THR A 141 0.05 -11.84 -10.41
N PRO A 142 -0.42 -12.93 -11.06
CA PRO A 142 -1.84 -13.11 -11.36
C PRO A 142 -2.72 -12.99 -10.11
N GLY A 143 -3.74 -12.15 -10.17
CA GLY A 143 -4.71 -12.00 -9.07
C GLY A 143 -4.30 -11.04 -7.95
N LEU A 144 -3.13 -10.39 -8.04
CA LEU A 144 -2.61 -9.41 -7.10
C LEU A 144 -2.37 -8.05 -7.78
N ASP A 145 -2.55 -6.97 -7.04
CA ASP A 145 -2.29 -5.60 -7.48
C ASP A 145 -0.94 -5.05 -7.00
N ILE A 146 -0.65 -5.22 -5.72
CA ILE A 146 0.53 -4.66 -5.04
C ILE A 146 1.30 -5.78 -4.35
N ALA A 147 2.61 -5.87 -4.61
CA ALA A 147 3.47 -6.87 -3.98
C ALA A 147 4.16 -6.36 -2.71
N HIS A 148 4.42 -5.05 -2.64
CA HIS A 148 5.22 -4.48 -1.55
C HIS A 148 4.90 -3.01 -1.30
N MET A 149 5.24 -2.52 -0.10
CA MET A 149 5.06 -1.12 0.26
C MET A 149 6.25 -0.57 1.06
N GLY A 150 6.48 0.73 0.95
CA GLY A 150 7.43 1.48 1.77
C GLY A 150 7.17 2.99 1.72
N ILE A 151 8.11 3.75 2.27
CA ILE A 151 8.08 5.21 2.33
C ILE A 151 9.22 5.77 1.46
N ALA A 152 8.90 6.71 0.57
CA ALA A 152 9.87 7.39 -0.27
C ALA A 152 10.87 8.17 0.60
N PHE A 153 12.15 7.97 0.31
CA PHE A 153 13.25 8.66 0.98
C PHE A 153 14.30 9.06 -0.04
N TYR A 154 14.66 10.34 -0.04
CA TYR A 154 15.70 10.89 -0.89
C TYR A 154 17.02 10.94 -0.12
N ALA A 155 17.97 10.10 -0.55
CA ALA A 155 19.33 10.07 -0.02
C ALA A 155 20.29 10.54 -1.12
N ASP A 156 21.03 11.63 -0.87
CA ASP A 156 21.99 12.20 -1.83
C ASP A 156 21.41 12.44 -3.23
N GLY A 157 20.15 12.92 -3.29
CA GLY A 157 19.43 13.22 -4.53
C GLY A 157 18.81 12.00 -5.23
N LYS A 158 18.94 10.80 -4.64
CA LYS A 158 18.46 9.53 -5.20
C LYS A 158 17.17 9.12 -4.52
N LEU A 159 16.18 8.65 -5.29
CA LEU A 159 14.96 8.11 -4.71
C LEU A 159 15.22 6.68 -4.23
N THR A 160 15.20 6.48 -2.91
CA THR A 160 15.28 5.19 -2.24
C THR A 160 13.98 4.94 -1.44
N LEU A 161 13.95 3.84 -0.69
CA LEU A 161 12.77 3.41 0.04
C LEU A 161 13.14 3.05 1.49
N ILE A 162 12.37 3.57 2.46
CA ILE A 162 12.35 3.01 3.82
C ILE A 162 11.27 1.94 3.86
N HIS A 163 11.65 0.69 4.12
CA HIS A 163 10.69 -0.41 4.13
C HIS A 163 11.08 -1.55 5.07
N ALA A 164 10.09 -2.33 5.49
CA ALA A 164 10.33 -3.62 6.13
C ALA A 164 10.83 -4.61 5.06
N SER A 165 12.08 -5.06 5.19
CA SER A 165 12.70 -6.00 4.24
C SER A 165 12.67 -7.41 4.83
N SER A 166 12.04 -8.36 4.12
CA SER A 166 12.10 -9.77 4.50
C SER A 166 13.51 -10.34 4.34
N LYS A 167 14.27 -9.87 3.34
CA LYS A 167 15.66 -10.27 3.09
C LYS A 167 16.58 -9.85 4.24
N GLU A 168 16.40 -8.65 4.77
CA GLU A 168 17.24 -8.10 5.85
C GLU A 168 16.67 -8.36 7.26
N GLY A 169 15.45 -8.87 7.36
CA GLY A 169 14.77 -9.18 8.62
C GLY A 169 14.41 -7.97 9.50
N LYS A 170 14.48 -6.74 8.96
CA LYS A 170 14.25 -5.48 9.69
C LYS A 170 13.77 -4.35 8.78
N VAL A 171 13.38 -3.23 9.38
CA VAL A 171 13.17 -1.97 8.65
C VAL A 171 14.53 -1.42 8.24
N VAL A 172 14.66 -1.08 6.96
CA VAL A 172 15.90 -0.53 6.39
C VAL A 172 15.57 0.72 5.56
N ALA A 173 16.50 1.67 5.53
CA ALA A 173 16.59 2.62 4.43
C ALA A 173 17.44 1.97 3.33
N SER A 174 16.84 1.71 2.16
CA SER A 174 17.53 1.03 1.07
C SER A 174 18.76 1.81 0.62
N THR A 175 19.89 1.11 0.48
CA THR A 175 21.10 1.64 -0.17
C THR A 175 20.96 1.63 -1.69
N THR A 176 20.07 0.78 -2.22
CA THR A 176 19.67 0.71 -3.62
C THR A 176 18.52 1.65 -3.91
N THR A 177 18.47 2.24 -5.12
CA THR A 177 17.38 3.11 -5.53
C THR A 177 16.10 2.34 -5.82
N LEU A 178 14.96 3.03 -5.75
CA LEU A 178 13.67 2.44 -6.08
C LEU A 178 13.64 1.91 -7.52
N THR A 179 14.22 2.65 -8.48
CA THR A 179 14.34 2.19 -9.88
C THR A 179 15.07 0.86 -9.98
N GLN A 180 16.21 0.71 -9.32
CA GLN A 180 16.98 -0.53 -9.37
C GLN A 180 16.22 -1.67 -8.66
N MET A 181 15.54 -1.39 -7.55
CA MET A 181 14.70 -2.39 -6.88
C MET A 181 13.57 -2.92 -7.78
N LEU A 182 12.97 -2.07 -8.63
CA LEU A 182 11.97 -2.47 -9.62
C LEU A 182 12.62 -3.34 -10.70
N GLN A 183 13.73 -2.89 -11.29
CA GLN A 183 14.45 -3.60 -12.35
C GLN A 183 15.00 -4.97 -11.91
N ASP A 184 15.34 -5.14 -10.63
CA ASP A 184 15.86 -6.38 -10.07
C ASP A 184 14.77 -7.45 -9.87
N ASN A 185 13.48 -7.11 -10.04
CA ASN A 185 12.36 -8.02 -9.81
C ASN A 185 11.38 -8.01 -10.99
N ASP A 186 11.44 -9.06 -11.80
CA ASP A 186 10.60 -9.25 -13.00
C ASP A 186 9.09 -9.24 -12.73
N LYS A 187 8.67 -9.39 -11.47
CA LYS A 187 7.27 -9.30 -11.07
C LYS A 187 6.82 -7.88 -10.76
N TRP A 188 7.73 -6.97 -10.45
CA TRP A 188 7.40 -5.60 -10.09
C TRP A 188 7.23 -4.77 -11.36
N THR A 189 6.11 -4.08 -11.51
CA THR A 189 5.73 -3.44 -12.79
C THR A 189 5.76 -1.92 -12.74
N GLY A 190 5.95 -1.35 -11.57
CA GLY A 190 5.83 0.09 -11.35
C GLY A 190 5.39 0.41 -9.93
N ILE A 191 4.89 1.64 -9.75
CA ILE A 191 4.48 2.15 -8.44
C ILE A 191 3.17 2.93 -8.49
N ARG A 192 2.41 2.86 -7.40
CA ARG A 192 1.44 3.88 -7.01
C ARG A 192 2.04 4.75 -5.92
N VAL A 193 1.76 6.04 -5.96
CA VAL A 193 2.31 7.03 -5.02
C VAL A 193 1.16 7.69 -4.28
N LEU A 194 1.20 7.63 -2.96
CA LEU A 194 0.15 8.16 -2.08
C LEU A 194 0.77 9.13 -1.10
N ARG A 195 0.02 10.16 -0.73
CA ARG A 195 0.45 11.15 0.25
C ARG A 195 -0.54 11.23 1.40
N MET A 196 -0.02 11.31 2.62
CA MET A 196 -0.84 11.60 3.79
C MET A 196 -1.56 12.94 3.58
N LYS A 197 -2.85 12.95 3.87
CA LYS A 197 -3.66 14.15 3.96
C LYS A 197 -4.09 14.33 5.42
N LYS A 198 -3.74 15.48 5.99
CA LYS A 198 -4.05 15.86 7.37
C LYS A 198 -4.70 17.23 7.36
#